data_AF-A0A2G4H9K3-F1
#
_entry.id   AF-A0A2G4H9K3-F1
#
_cell.length_a   1.000
_cell.length_b   1.000
_cell.length_c   1.000
_cell.angle_alpha   90.00
_cell.angle_beta   90.00
_cell.angle_gamma   90.00
#
_symmetry.space_group_name_H-M   'P 1'
#
loop_
_entity.id
_entity.type
_entity.pdbx_description
1 polymer ?
#
loop_
_entity_poly.entity_id
_entity_poly.type
_entity_poly.pdbx_seq_one_letter_code
_entity_poly.pdbx_strand_id
1 'polypeptide(L)' 'MGCIGIDQDEIAAASLFFNGNQQELNMTFPQANTSYTVLIFDHLGKVLKSLETNKETLQIGVADLAGIYFVQI' A
#
# COMPACT_ATOMS: atom_id res chain seq x y z
N MET A 1 11.19 -3.03 -40.46
CA MET A 1 10.30 -3.73 -39.50
C MET A 1 10.74 -3.31 -38.12
N GLY A 2 9.97 -2.43 -37.48
CA GLY A 2 10.28 -1.95 -36.13
C GLY A 2 9.58 -2.84 -35.11
N CYS A 3 10.35 -3.48 -34.24
CA CYS A 3 9.82 -4.04 -33.00
C CYS A 3 9.96 -2.96 -31.95
N ILE A 4 8.94 -2.10 -31.80
CA ILE A 4 8.78 -1.35 -30.56
C ILE A 4 7.95 -2.26 -29.68
N GLY A 5 8.62 -3.17 -28.98
CA GLY A 5 8.04 -3.79 -27.80
C GLY A 5 8.00 -2.71 -26.74
N ILE A 6 6.92 -1.93 -26.70
CA ILE A 6 6.54 -1.30 -25.45
C ILE A 6 6.09 -2.50 -24.61
N ASP A 7 6.90 -2.91 -23.64
CA ASP A 7 6.44 -3.81 -22.57
C ASP A 7 5.24 -3.09 -21.94
N GLN A 8 4.04 -3.48 -22.35
CA GLN A 8 2.79 -2.80 -22.04
C GLN A 8 2.23 -3.24 -20.68
N ASP A 9 3.08 -3.89 -19.88
CA ASP A 9 2.82 -4.34 -18.53
C ASP A 9 3.99 -3.90 -17.64
N GLU A 10 4.29 -2.60 -17.61
CA GLU A 10 4.82 -2.04 -16.37
C GLU A 10 3.66 -2.19 -15.37
N ILE A 11 3.63 -3.35 -14.68
CA ILE A 11 2.71 -3.61 -13.59
C ILE A 11 2.97 -2.50 -12.59
N ALA A 12 2.18 -1.43 -12.67
CA ALA A 12 2.26 -0.34 -11.72
C ALA A 12 2.06 -1.00 -10.35
N ALA A 13 3.10 -0.99 -9.52
CA ALA A 13 3.02 -1.60 -8.22
C ALA A 13 2.28 -0.64 -7.27
N ALA A 14 1.62 -1.19 -6.25
CA ALA A 14 1.16 -0.35 -5.16
C ALA A 14 2.38 0.34 -4.53
N SER A 15 2.23 1.62 -4.21
CA SER A 15 3.27 2.41 -3.56
C SER A 15 2.81 2.83 -2.16
N LEU A 16 3.77 2.91 -1.25
CA LEU A 16 3.55 3.24 0.16
C LEU A 16 4.53 4.35 0.56
N PHE A 17 4.01 5.39 1.22
CA PHE A 17 4.78 6.49 1.78
C PHE A 17 4.33 6.78 3.21
N PHE A 18 5.28 7.01 4.11
CA PHE A 18 4.99 7.41 5.49
C PHE A 18 5.07 8.93 5.67
N ASN A 19 3.97 9.55 6.07
CA ASN A 19 3.92 10.96 6.45
C ASN A 19 4.14 11.11 7.95
N GLY A 20 5.39 11.45 8.33
CA GLY A 20 5.78 11.61 9.73
C GLY A 20 5.10 12.77 10.48
N ASN A 21 4.60 13.79 9.78
CA ASN A 21 3.94 14.94 10.42
C ASN A 21 2.52 14.58 10.91
N GLN A 22 1.82 13.74 10.15
CA GLN A 22 0.46 13.32 10.45
C GLN A 22 0.39 11.93 11.09
N GLN A 23 1.53 11.23 11.18
CA GLN A 23 1.59 9.82 11.59
C GLN A 23 0.64 8.94 10.76
N GLU A 24 0.77 9.05 9.43
CA GLU A 24 -0.09 8.38 8.46
C GLU A 24 0.72 7.60 7.43
N LEU A 25 0.18 6.45 7.02
CA LEU A 25 0.62 5.73 5.83
C LEU A 25 -0.28 6.11 4.66
N ASN A 26 0.32 6.62 3.60
CA ASN A 26 -0.32 6.95 2.34
C ASN A 26 0.02 5.88 1.32
N MET A 27 -1.01 5.23 0.77
CA MET A 27 -0.88 4.22 -0.25
C MET A 27 -1.54 4.68 -1.53
N THR A 28 -0.90 4.39 -2.66
CA THR A 28 -1.47 4.55 -4.00
C THR A 28 -1.48 3.19 -4.68
N PHE A 29 -2.63 2.80 -5.18
CA PHE A 29 -2.87 1.55 -5.89
C PHE A 29 -2.93 1.80 -7.40
N PRO A 30 -2.48 0.84 -8.21
CA PRO A 30 -2.36 1.03 -9.66
C PRO A 30 -3.69 1.05 -10.40
N GLN A 31 -4.75 0.46 -9.83
CA GLN A 31 -6.05 0.34 -10.48
C GLN A 31 -7.17 0.68 -9.50
N ALA A 32 -7.96 1.70 -9.84
CA ALA A 32 -9.22 1.97 -9.15
C ALA A 32 -10.23 0.85 -9.40
N ASN A 33 -11.12 0.59 -8.44
CA ASN A 33 -12.16 -0.45 -8.47
C ASN A 33 -11.64 -1.90 -8.42
N THR A 34 -10.32 -2.11 -8.34
CA THR A 34 -9.72 -3.39 -7.93
C THR A 34 -9.68 -3.45 -6.41
N SER A 35 -10.09 -4.57 -5.81
CA SER A 35 -10.07 -4.72 -4.35
C SER A 35 -8.67 -5.15 -3.88
N TYR A 36 -8.10 -4.40 -2.94
CA TYR A 36 -6.83 -4.66 -2.30
C TYR A 36 -7.05 -4.92 -0.81
N THR A 37 -6.28 -5.85 -0.24
CA THR A 37 -6.28 -6.11 1.20
C THR A 37 -4.99 -5.59 1.79
N VAL A 38 -5.09 -4.60 2.67
CA VAL A 38 -3.95 -4.06 3.40
C VAL A 38 -3.86 -4.71 4.76
N LEU A 39 -2.72 -5.31 5.06
CA LEU A 39 -2.39 -5.88 6.36
C LEU A 39 -1.22 -5.11 6.97
N ILE A 40 -1.40 -4.67 8.21
CA ILE A 40 -0.32 -4.10 9.03
C ILE A 40 -0.06 -5.05 10.18
N PHE A 41 1.18 -5.49 10.33
CA PHE A 41 1.60 -6.40 11.38
C PHE A 41 2.81 -5.87 12.13
N ASP A 42 2.91 -6.20 13.42
CA ASP A 42 4.11 -5.91 14.20
C ASP A 42 5.29 -6.80 13.77
N HIS A 43 6.46 -6.52 14.33
CA HIS A 43 7.67 -7.30 14.09
C HIS A 43 7.61 -8.77 14.53
N LEU A 44 6.57 -9.18 15.27
CA LEU A 44 6.32 -10.57 15.66
C LEU A 44 5.29 -11.25 14.74
N GLY A 45 4.79 -10.55 13.72
CA GLY A 45 3.78 -11.04 12.78
C GLY A 45 2.35 -10.98 13.31
N LYS A 46 2.09 -10.31 14.43
CA LYS A 46 0.72 -10.08 14.91
C LYS A 46 0.06 -9.01 14.04
N VAL A 47 -1.09 -9.33 13.47
CA VAL A 47 -1.91 -8.37 12.73
C VAL A 47 -2.41 -7.28 13.69
N LEU A 48 -1.99 -6.06 13.44
CA LEU A 48 -2.41 -4.85 14.15
C LEU A 48 -3.63 -4.22 13.46
N LYS A 49 -3.67 -4.28 12.12
CA LYS A 49 -4.75 -3.70 11.32
C LYS A 49 -4.96 -4.50 10.03
N SER A 50 -6.22 -4.65 9.63
CA SER A 50 -6.62 -5.24 8.35
C SER A 50 -7.74 -4.38 7.76
N LEU A 51 -7.61 -4.07 6.47
CA LEU A 51 -8.54 -3.21 5.75
C LEU A 51 -8.63 -3.66 4.30
N GLU A 52 -9.82 -3.62 3.74
CA GLU A 52 -10.05 -3.74 2.30
C GLU A 52 -10.33 -2.36 1.70
N THR A 53 -9.78 -2.11 0.51
CA THR A 53 -10.05 -0.88 -0.25
C THR A 53 -10.15 -1.17 -1.73
N ASN A 54 -11.02 -0.45 -2.42
CA ASN A 54 -11.10 -0.41 -3.88
C ASN A 54 -10.78 0.97 -4.45
N LYS A 55 -10.27 1.87 -3.60
CA LYS A 55 -9.87 3.23 -3.96
C LYS A 55 -8.45 3.24 -4.49
N GLU A 56 -8.17 4.17 -5.40
CA GLU A 56 -6.84 4.44 -5.93
C GLU A 56 -5.87 4.94 -4.85
N THR A 57 -6.38 5.65 -3.83
CA THR A 57 -5.58 6.12 -2.70
C THR A 57 -6.22 5.73 -1.37
N LEU A 58 -5.36 5.45 -0.39
CA LEU A 58 -5.76 5.12 0.96
C LEU A 58 -4.81 5.76 1.97
N GLN A 59 -5.41 6.34 3.02
CA GLN A 59 -4.69 6.93 4.13
C GLN A 59 -5.03 6.16 5.41
N ILE A 60 -4.01 5.68 6.12
CA ILE A 60 -4.19 4.98 7.39
C ILE A 60 -3.41 5.74 8.47
N GLY A 61 -4.13 6.25 9.46
CA GLY A 61 -3.50 6.72 10.70
C GLY A 61 -2.84 5.57 11.46
N VAL A 62 -1.59 5.80 11.88
CA VAL A 62 -0.72 4.86 12.60
C VAL A 62 -0.16 5.46 13.90
N ALA A 63 -0.76 6.53 14.42
CA ALA A 63 -0.35 7.20 15.64
C ALA A 63 -0.36 6.30 16.89
N ASP A 64 -1.24 5.29 16.89
CA ASP A 64 -1.39 4.28 17.94
C ASP A 64 -0.44 3.07 17.75
N LEU A 65 0.25 2.99 16.61
CA LEU A 65 1.19 1.91 16.32
C LEU A 65 2.60 2.31 16.78
N ALA A 66 3.12 1.62 17.79
CA ALA A 66 4.47 1.84 18.30
C ALA A 66 5.46 0.82 17.72
N GLY A 67 6.66 1.30 17.37
CA GLY A 67 7.78 0.46 16.95
C GLY A 67 7.82 0.15 15.46
N ILE A 68 8.43 -0.98 15.11
CA ILE A 68 8.57 -1.43 13.73
C ILE A 68 7.34 -2.25 13.35
N TYR A 69 6.72 -1.86 12.25
CA TYR A 69 5.62 -2.57 11.62
C TYR A 69 5.93 -2.82 10.15
N PHE A 70 5.27 -3.81 9.62
CA PHE A 70 5.35 -4.22 8.23
C PHE A 70 3.97 -4.06 7.58
N VAL A 71 3.97 -3.70 6.31
CA VAL A 71 2.76 -3.49 5.52
C VAL A 71 2.79 -4.43 4.34
N GLN A 72 1.72 -5.19 4.17
CA GLN A 72 1.48 -6.05 3.01
C GLN A 72 0.22 -5.57 2.30
N ILE A 73 0.28 -5.55 0.97
CA ILE A 73 -0.78 -5.14 0.04
C ILE A 73 -1.03 -6.30 -0.93
#